data_AF-A0A542DQX2-F1
#
_entry.id   AF-A0A542DQX2-F1
#
_cell.length_a   1.000
_cell.length_b   1.000
_cell.length_c   1.000
_cell.angle_alpha   90.00
_cell.angle_beta   90.00
_cell.angle_gamma   90.00
#
_symmetry.space_group_name_H-M   'P 1'
#
loop_
_entity.id
_entity.type
_entity.pdbx_description
1 polymer ?
#
loop_
_entity_poly.entity_id
_entity_poly.type
_entity_poly.pdbx_seq_one_letter_code
_entity_poly.pdbx_strand_id
1 'polypeptide(L)'
;MAVEVLAEIEQYRYGMLDDTDRVVVFEDTDRVRMALDEDAVHHLISQGYAQRCPARETVSCHHGAIRKPVTPLRLTKRGRTLLYRWSSLAPLHRSQEG
;
A
#
# COMPACT_ATOMS: atom_id res chain seq x y z
N MET A 1 -5.00 -7.80 7.41
CA MET A 1 -3.83 -8.72 7.49
C MET A 1 -2.73 -8.26 6.53
N ALA A 2 -1.44 -8.58 6.79
CA ALA A 2 -0.31 -8.12 5.96
C ALA A 2 -0.40 -8.48 4.46
N VAL A 3 -1.08 -9.59 4.11
CA VAL A 3 -1.35 -9.96 2.71
C VAL A 3 -2.30 -8.98 2.01
N GLU A 4 -3.30 -8.45 2.73
CA GLU A 4 -4.24 -7.46 2.19
C GLU A 4 -3.51 -6.14 1.95
N VAL A 5 -2.66 -5.71 2.89
CA VAL A 5 -1.82 -4.50 2.72
C VAL A 5 -0.89 -4.65 1.52
N LEU A 6 -0.26 -5.82 1.31
CA LEU A 6 0.54 -6.07 0.10
C LEU A 6 -0.29 -5.96 -1.18
N ALA A 7 -1.48 -6.56 -1.21
CA ALA A 7 -2.37 -6.51 -2.37
C ALA A 7 -2.84 -5.08 -2.68
N GLU A 8 -3.14 -4.30 -1.64
CA GLU A 8 -3.54 -2.91 -1.77
C GLU A 8 -2.38 -2.00 -2.21
N ILE A 9 -1.15 -2.25 -1.74
CA ILE A 9 0.05 -1.56 -2.25
C ILE A 9 0.30 -1.92 -3.73
N GLU A 10 0.05 -3.16 -4.16
CA GLU A 10 0.13 -3.52 -5.59
C GLU A 10 -0.84 -2.72 -6.46
N GLN A 11 -1.99 -2.35 -5.89
CA GLN A 11 -3.02 -1.53 -6.51
C GLN A 11 -2.81 -0.01 -6.32
N TYR A 12 -1.62 0.42 -5.84
CA TYR A 12 -1.29 1.82 -5.58
C TYR A 12 -2.24 2.53 -4.60
N ARG A 13 -2.86 1.78 -3.67
CA ARG A 13 -3.82 2.35 -2.71
C ARG A 13 -3.18 3.03 -1.51
N TYR A 14 -1.87 2.87 -1.32
CA TYR A 14 -1.12 3.54 -0.27
C TYR A 14 -0.14 4.56 -0.84
N GLY A 15 0.11 5.60 -0.05
CA GLY A 15 1.12 6.61 -0.31
C GLY A 15 1.78 7.09 0.98
N MET A 16 2.78 7.94 0.82
CA MET A 16 3.46 8.60 1.94
C MET A 16 3.39 10.10 1.79
N LEU A 17 3.11 10.79 2.89
CA LEU A 17 3.34 12.24 2.99
C LEU A 17 4.85 12.48 3.01
N ASP A 18 5.33 13.35 2.12
CA ASP A 18 6.77 13.52 1.89
C ASP A 18 7.55 13.93 3.15
N ASP A 19 6.96 14.86 3.90
CA ASP A 19 7.53 15.67 4.97
C ASP A 19 7.49 14.97 6.34
N THR A 20 6.64 13.96 6.49
CA THR A 20 6.26 13.45 7.81
C THR A 20 6.39 11.93 7.94
N ASP A 21 6.82 11.24 6.89
CA ASP A 21 6.91 9.76 6.84
C ASP A 21 5.57 9.07 7.12
N ARG A 22 4.46 9.82 7.06
CA ARG A 22 3.13 9.32 7.38
C ARG A 22 2.55 8.53 6.23
N VAL A 23 1.99 7.38 6.55
CA VAL A 23 1.31 6.53 5.57
C VAL A 23 -0.14 6.95 5.43
N VAL A 24 -0.57 7.11 4.18
CA VAL A 24 -1.95 7.44 3.82
C VAL A 24 -2.53 6.43 2.85
N VAL A 25 -3.86 6.33 2.82
CA VAL A 25 -4.63 5.53 1.88
C VAL A 25 -5.38 6.46 0.94
N PHE A 26 -5.34 6.18 -0.37
CA PHE A 26 -6.15 6.85 -1.37
C PHE A 26 -7.61 6.39 -1.26
N GLU A 27 -8.52 7.34 -1.05
CA GLU A 27 -9.96 7.08 -1.03
C GLU A 27 -10.54 7.16 -2.44
N ASP A 28 -10.01 8.07 -3.24
CA ASP A 28 -10.31 8.29 -4.65
C ASP A 28 -9.04 8.84 -5.36
N THR A 29 -9.21 9.49 -6.50
CA THR A 29 -8.12 10.05 -7.30
C THR A 29 -7.41 11.25 -6.66
N ASP A 30 -8.09 12.01 -5.79
CA ASP A 30 -7.56 13.28 -5.27
C ASP A 30 -7.65 13.42 -3.75
N ARG A 31 -8.15 12.43 -3.02
CA ARG A 31 -8.30 12.42 -1.56
C ARG A 31 -7.56 11.27 -0.91
N VAL A 32 -6.98 11.58 0.24
CA VAL A 32 -6.27 10.64 1.09
C VAL A 32 -6.69 10.79 2.55
N ARG A 33 -6.62 9.69 3.28
CA ARG A 33 -6.75 9.66 4.74
C ARG A 33 -5.58 8.93 5.38
N MET A 34 -5.39 9.12 6.68
CA MET A 34 -4.41 8.35 7.44
C MET A 34 -4.69 6.84 7.32
N ALA A 35 -3.62 6.09 7.08
CA ALA A 35 -3.69 4.63 7.09
C ALA A 35 -3.93 4.13 8.51
N LEU A 36 -4.80 3.13 8.66
CA LEU A 36 -4.98 2.43 9.95
C LEU A 36 -3.86 1.41 10.18
N ASP A 37 -3.32 0.87 9.08
CA ASP A 37 -2.27 -0.14 9.06
C ASP A 37 -0.87 0.45 8.84
N GLU A 38 -0.63 1.69 9.33
CA GLU A 38 0.63 2.43 9.14
C GLU A 38 1.87 1.59 9.56
N ASP A 39 1.83 0.95 10.72
CA ASP A 39 2.92 0.11 11.22
C ASP A 39 3.22 -1.08 10.31
N ALA A 40 2.18 -1.70 9.72
CA ALA A 40 2.34 -2.81 8.80
C ALA A 40 3.01 -2.35 7.49
N VAL A 41 2.62 -1.19 6.98
CA VAL A 41 3.23 -0.59 5.77
C VAL A 41 4.69 -0.25 6.02
N HIS A 42 5.00 0.40 7.15
CA HIS A 42 6.39 0.71 7.54
C HIS A 42 7.22 -0.55 7.70
N HIS A 43 6.68 -1.60 8.31
CA HIS A 43 7.36 -2.88 8.40
C HIS A 43 7.67 -3.44 6.99
N LEU A 44 6.71 -3.44 6.07
CA LEU A 44 6.92 -3.90 4.69
C LEU A 44 7.98 -3.09 3.94
N ILE A 45 8.05 -1.77 4.17
CA ILE A 45 9.10 -0.90 3.62
C ILE A 45 10.46 -1.28 4.21
N SER A 46 10.55 -1.41 5.54
CA SER A 46 11.79 -1.76 6.24
C SER A 46 12.39 -3.10 5.79
N GLN A 47 11.52 -4.05 5.45
CA GLN A 47 11.91 -5.37 4.94
C GLN A 47 12.21 -5.37 3.42
N GLY A 48 12.04 -4.23 2.75
CA GLY A 48 12.27 -4.09 1.30
C GLY A 48 11.20 -4.76 0.43
N TYR A 49 10.00 -4.97 0.95
CA TYR A 49 8.86 -5.51 0.20
C TYR A 49 8.04 -4.40 -0.49
N ALA A 50 7.97 -3.22 0.10
CA ALA A 50 7.38 -2.03 -0.49
C ALA A 50 8.41 -0.90 -0.56
N GLN A 51 8.17 0.08 -1.43
CA GLN A 51 8.99 1.28 -1.53
C GLN A 51 8.17 2.44 -2.08
N ARG A 52 8.62 3.67 -1.78
CA ARG A 52 8.10 4.87 -2.43
C ARG A 52 8.36 4.81 -3.94
N CYS A 53 7.41 5.29 -4.73
CA CYS A 53 7.64 5.61 -6.11
C CYS A 53 8.70 6.72 -6.24
N PRO A 54 9.35 6.86 -7.41
CA PRO A 54 10.21 8.00 -7.70
C PRO A 54 9.50 9.35 -7.44
N ALA A 55 10.24 10.36 -6.98
CA ALA A 55 9.67 11.66 -6.59
C ALA A 55 8.81 12.33 -7.69
N ARG A 56 9.12 12.09 -8.97
CA ARG A 56 8.34 12.59 -10.12
C ARG A 56 6.90 12.05 -10.21
N GLU A 57 6.60 10.97 -9.50
CA GLU A 57 5.28 10.35 -9.42
C GLU A 57 4.48 10.84 -8.20
N THR A 58 5.02 11.81 -7.45
CA THR A 58 4.31 12.44 -6.34
C THR A 58 3.11 13.22 -6.87
N VAL A 59 1.96 13.00 -6.24
CA VAL A 59 0.68 13.63 -6.58
C VAL A 59 0.23 14.57 -5.48
N SER A 60 -0.52 15.61 -5.82
CA SER A 60 -1.09 16.54 -4.84
C SER A 60 -2.52 16.09 -4.48
N CYS A 61 -2.72 15.65 -3.24
CA CYS A 61 -4.01 15.15 -2.75
C CYS A 61 -4.54 15.98 -1.57
N HIS A 62 -5.86 15.98 -1.40
CA HIS A 62 -6.54 16.49 -0.24
C HIS A 62 -6.36 15.53 0.94
N HIS A 63 -5.75 16.03 2.01
CA HIS A 63 -5.75 15.42 3.33
C HIS A 63 -6.63 16.30 4.24
N GLY A 64 -7.91 15.94 4.38
CA GLY A 64 -8.92 16.84 4.92
C GLY A 64 -9.08 18.09 4.05
N ALA A 65 -9.00 19.28 4.65
CA ALA A 65 -9.18 20.55 3.94
C ALA A 65 -7.91 21.06 3.22
N ILE A 66 -6.74 20.46 3.46
CA ILE A 66 -5.45 20.93 2.93
C ILE A 66 -4.96 20.02 1.81
N ARG A 67 -4.23 20.58 0.84
CA ARG A 67 -3.50 19.78 -0.16
C ARG A 67 -2.10 19.47 0.35
N LYS A 68 -1.69 18.22 0.20
CA LYS A 68 -0.37 17.71 0.57
C LYS A 68 0.23 16.89 -0.58
N PRO A 69 1.56 16.94 -0.77
CA PRO A 69 2.24 16.01 -1.66
C PRO A 69 2.19 14.60 -1.08
N VAL A 70 1.79 13.64 -1.92
CA VAL A 70 1.72 12.22 -1.58
C VAL A 70 2.53 11.45 -2.61
N THR A 71 3.56 10.75 -2.17
CA THR A 71 4.32 9.84 -3.03
C THR A 71 3.70 8.45 -2.95
N PRO A 72 3.14 7.89 -4.04
CA PRO A 72 2.55 6.55 -4.01
C PRO A 72 3.56 5.49 -3.59
N LEU A 73 3.06 4.42 -2.96
CA LEU A 73 3.84 3.23 -2.68
C LEU A 73 3.65 2.20 -3.78
N ARG A 74 4.67 1.38 -3.99
CA ARG A 74 4.62 0.21 -4.87
C ARG A 74 5.38 -0.95 -4.28
N LEU A 75 5.01 -2.16 -4.69
CA LEU A 75 5.76 -3.35 -4.33
C LEU A 75 7.11 -3.40 -5.05
N THR A 76 8.12 -3.90 -4.35
CA THR A 76 9.38 -4.32 -4.97
C THR A 76 9.19 -5.66 -5.70
N LYS A 77 10.22 -6.14 -6.39
CA LYS A 77 10.20 -7.52 -6.94
C LYS A 77 9.99 -8.54 -5.82
N ARG A 78 10.65 -8.36 -4.67
CA ARG A 78 10.51 -9.25 -3.50
C ARG A 78 9.11 -9.18 -2.92
N GLY A 79 8.52 -7.99 -2.80
CA GLY A 79 7.14 -7.82 -2.33
C GLY A 79 6.12 -8.53 -3.21
N ARG A 80 6.23 -8.40 -4.54
CA ARG A 80 5.35 -9.14 -5.47
C ARG A 80 5.49 -10.65 -5.35
N THR A 81 6.72 -11.16 -5.21
CA THR A 81 6.93 -12.60 -4.96
C THR A 81 6.32 -13.04 -3.64
N LEU A 82 6.41 -12.23 -2.58
CA LEU A 82 5.81 -12.53 -1.28
C LEU A 82 4.29 -12.57 -1.38
N LEU A 83 3.67 -11.56 -2.00
CA LEU A 83 2.23 -11.52 -2.24
C LEU A 83 1.78 -12.76 -3.02
N TYR A 84 2.44 -13.08 -4.13
CA TYR A 84 2.10 -14.26 -4.92
C TYR A 84 2.15 -15.56 -4.08
N ARG A 85 3.21 -15.75 -3.29
CA ARG A 85 3.34 -16.92 -2.40
C ARG A 85 2.22 -16.99 -1.38
N TRP A 86 1.93 -15.88 -0.69
CA TRP A 86 0.87 -15.86 0.32
C TRP A 86 -0.52 -16.04 -0.28
N SER A 87 -0.80 -15.42 -1.42
CA SER A 87 -2.05 -15.62 -2.16
C SER A 87 -2.22 -17.07 -2.63
N SER A 88 -1.13 -17.77 -2.98
CA SER A 88 -1.17 -19.20 -3.33
C SER A 88 -1.36 -20.14 -2.13
N LEU A 89 -1.12 -19.65 -0.91
CA LEU A 89 -1.30 -20.39 0.35
C LEU A 89 -2.66 -20.12 1.00
N ALA A 90 -3.44 -19.16 0.50
CA ALA A 90 -4.83 -19.03 0.86
C ALA A 90 -5.52 -20.37 0.52
N PRO A 91 -6.21 -21.01 1.46
CA PRO A 91 -6.79 -22.32 1.21
C PRO A 91 -7.66 -22.26 -0.05
N LEU A 92 -7.58 -23.30 -0.88
CA LEU A 92 -8.61 -23.65 -1.84
C LEU A 92 -9.97 -23.64 -1.12
N HIS A 93 -10.66 -22.50 -1.08
CA HIS A 93 -11.98 -22.43 -0.47
C HIS A 93 -12.97 -23.04 -1.47
N ARG A 94 -13.28 -24.31 -1.21
CA ARG A 94 -14.41 -25.12 -1.69
C ARG A 94 -14.25 -25.79 -3.06
N SER A 95 -13.49 -26.88 -3.08
CA SER A 95 -13.99 -28.08 -3.77
C SER A 95 -15.18 -28.63 -2.98
N GLN A 96 -16.31 -28.87 -3.66
CA GLN A 96 -17.40 -29.78 -3.26
C GLN A 96 -18.23 -29.39 -2.02
N GLU A 97 -19.39 -28.77 -2.23
CA GLU A 97 -20.59 -29.08 -1.45
C GLU A 97 -21.82 -29.08 -2.38
N GLY A 98 -22.38 -30.27 -2.62
CA GLY A 98 -23.80 -30.53 -2.93
C GLY A 98 -24.31 -30.17 -4.31
#